data_AF-A0A7R9QSQ5-F1
#
_entry.id   AF-A0A7R9QSQ5-F1
#
_cell.length_a   1.000
_cell.length_b   1.000
_cell.length_c   1.000
_cell.angle_alpha   90.00
_cell.angle_beta   90.00
_cell.angle_gamma   90.00
#
_symmetry.space_group_name_H-M   'P 1'
#
loop_
_entity.id
_entity.type
_entity.pdbx_description
1 polymer ?
#
loop_
_entity_poly.entity_id
_entity_poly.type
_entity_poly.pdbx_seq_one_letter_code
_entity_poly.pdbx_strand_id
1 'polypeptide(L)'
;MTDILVDALPYIDMGFEEPGVREAVLEMVSEETRRYKPTKNYLDHLSDLNLRAFETDLMRTEVDRLHNRQPMDMLSMKRYELPGPAAGKLSDLSAWTESVANSMAQLQHQSIRIDNLELMQRLGAEGWKQYNHALSQMQANAQKELLELRKQIQEVNWFRKSSQTAAGDQIKHLESEWVSLVTKNYEIERQCLQLEVEISELDRKLQDKHSEPAPQEDSEQSGAKED
;
A
#
# COMPACT_ATOMS: atom_id res chain seq x y z
N MET A 1 -17.22 -10.97 15.31
CA MET A 1 -15.83 -10.52 15.07
C MET A 1 -15.71 -9.21 15.83
N THR A 2 -15.09 -9.22 17.00
CA THR A 2 -14.75 -7.96 17.70
C THR A 2 -13.69 -7.30 16.84
N ASP A 3 -14.07 -6.23 16.15
CA ASP A 3 -13.16 -5.47 15.31
C ASP A 3 -12.06 -4.93 16.22
N ILE A 4 -10.86 -5.51 16.13
CA ILE A 4 -9.71 -5.02 16.86
C ILE A 4 -9.36 -3.72 16.15
N LEU A 5 -9.76 -2.60 16.76
CA LEU A 5 -9.43 -1.27 16.25
C LEU A 5 -7.91 -1.10 16.33
N VAL A 6 -7.23 -1.37 15.22
CA VAL A 6 -5.82 -1.05 15.06
C VAL A 6 -5.74 0.44 14.77
N ASP A 7 -5.32 1.21 15.77
CA ASP A 7 -5.14 2.65 15.64
C ASP A 7 -3.71 2.99 15.20
N ALA A 8 -3.61 3.81 14.16
CA ALA A 8 -2.38 4.37 13.65
C ALA A 8 -2.73 5.70 12.97
N LEU A 9 -2.00 6.78 13.29
CA LEU A 9 -2.33 8.13 12.85
C LEU A 9 -1.26 8.72 11.90
N PRO A 10 -1.14 8.25 10.64
CA PRO A 10 -0.13 8.72 9.69
C PRO A 10 -0.04 10.24 9.48
N TYR A 11 -1.13 11.00 9.65
CA TYR A 11 -1.11 12.46 9.51
C TYR A 11 -0.54 13.21 10.72
N ILE A 12 -0.27 12.51 11.84
CA ILE A 12 0.28 13.07 13.08
C ILE A 12 1.65 12.45 13.37
N ASP A 13 1.77 11.14 13.19
CA ASP A 13 2.96 10.35 13.51
C ASP A 13 4.05 10.51 12.45
N MET A 14 4.61 11.70 12.25
CA MET A 14 5.60 11.95 11.18
C MET A 14 6.97 11.26 11.40
N GLY A 15 7.21 10.67 12.58
CA GLY A 15 8.49 10.06 12.95
C GLY A 15 8.85 8.77 12.20
N PHE A 16 7.91 8.14 11.48
CA PHE A 16 8.22 6.94 10.69
C PHE A 16 9.08 7.23 9.44
N GLU A 17 9.19 8.50 9.02
CA GLU A 17 10.05 8.91 7.91
C GLU A 17 11.52 9.11 8.33
N GLU A 18 11.82 9.02 9.62
CA GLU A 18 13.19 9.13 10.12
C GLU A 18 14.07 7.98 9.59
N PRO A 19 15.29 8.27 9.08
CA PRO A 19 16.21 7.24 8.61
C PRO A 19 16.50 6.21 9.69
N GLY A 20 16.44 4.91 9.37
CA GLY A 20 16.70 3.83 10.33
C GLY A 20 15.46 3.25 11.00
N VAL A 21 14.37 4.02 11.13
CA VAL A 21 13.13 3.55 11.78
C VAL A 21 12.50 2.43 10.97
N ARG A 22 12.42 2.61 9.65
CA ARG A 22 11.84 1.60 8.76
C ARG A 22 12.67 0.33 8.74
N GLU A 23 14.00 0.44 8.69
CA GLU A 23 14.88 -0.73 8.74
C GLU A 23 14.72 -1.50 10.07
N ALA A 24 14.70 -0.79 11.21
CA ALA A 24 14.52 -1.41 12.52
C ALA A 24 13.16 -2.12 12.65
N VAL A 25 12.07 -1.49 12.17
CA VAL A 25 10.74 -2.11 12.16
C VAL A 25 10.71 -3.35 11.28
N LEU A 26 11.32 -3.31 10.09
CA LEU A 26 11.41 -4.47 9.20
C LEU A 26 12.22 -5.61 9.82
N GLU A 27 13.29 -5.30 10.55
CA GLU A 27 14.07 -6.30 11.29
C GLU A 27 13.23 -6.96 12.39
N MET A 28 12.50 -6.19 13.19
CA MET A 28 11.59 -6.72 14.21
C MET A 28 10.49 -7.61 13.60
N VAL A 29 9.90 -7.20 12.47
CA VAL A 29 8.92 -8.03 11.73
C VAL A 29 9.57 -9.31 11.21
N SER A 30 10.80 -9.25 10.73
CA SER A 30 11.56 -10.43 10.26
C SER A 30 11.82 -11.43 11.40
N GLU A 31 12.18 -10.95 12.59
CA GLU A 31 12.37 -11.79 13.76
C GLU A 31 11.08 -12.52 14.17
N GLU A 32 9.95 -11.81 14.19
CA GLU A 32 8.65 -12.39 14.53
C GLU A 32 8.16 -13.37 13.46
N THR A 33 8.32 -13.05 12.18
CA THR A 33 7.99 -13.98 11.08
C THR A 33 8.90 -15.21 11.04
N ARG A 34 10.12 -15.14 11.58
CA ARG A 34 10.99 -16.31 11.79
C ARG A 34 10.47 -17.23 12.89
N ARG A 35 9.87 -16.66 13.94
CA ARG A 35 9.26 -17.39 15.07
C ARG A 35 7.95 -18.05 14.64
N TYR A 36 7.11 -17.33 13.90
CA TYR A 36 5.83 -17.81 13.38
C TYR A 36 5.92 -18.05 11.88
N LYS A 37 6.31 -19.27 11.47
CA LYS A 37 6.21 -19.67 10.07
C LYS A 37 4.73 -19.71 9.67
N PRO A 38 4.30 -18.95 8.64
CA PRO A 38 2.91 -18.96 8.22
C PRO A 38 2.47 -20.37 7.83
N THR A 39 1.41 -20.88 8.46
CA THR A 39 0.70 -22.04 7.96
C THR A 39 0.10 -21.64 6.61
N LYS A 40 0.27 -22.43 5.55
CA LYS A 40 -0.13 -22.09 4.17
C LYS A 40 -1.62 -21.73 3.99
N ASN A 41 -2.42 -21.93 5.04
CA ASN A 41 -3.86 -21.78 5.07
C ASN A 41 -4.37 -20.33 5.06
N TYR A 42 -3.50 -19.32 5.15
CA TYR A 42 -3.93 -17.91 5.13
C TYR A 42 -4.51 -17.49 3.76
N LEU A 43 -4.28 -18.27 2.70
CA LEU A 43 -4.83 -18.05 1.36
C LEU A 43 -6.01 -18.97 1.03
N ASP A 44 -6.43 -19.88 1.91
CA ASP A 44 -7.48 -20.88 1.63
C ASP A 44 -8.86 -20.26 1.36
N HIS A 45 -9.08 -19.02 1.81
CA HIS A 45 -10.31 -18.26 1.54
C HIS A 45 -10.36 -17.67 0.13
N LEU A 46 -9.23 -17.64 -0.59
CA LEU A 46 -9.14 -17.18 -1.96
C LEU A 46 -9.30 -18.39 -2.88
N SER A 47 -10.08 -18.23 -3.95
CA SER A 47 -10.15 -19.26 -4.99
C SER A 47 -8.78 -19.44 -5.65
N ASP A 48 -8.44 -20.68 -6.02
CA ASP A 48 -7.22 -20.99 -6.75
C ASP A 48 -7.06 -20.09 -7.98
N LEU A 49 -5.85 -19.56 -8.16
CA LEU A 49 -5.54 -18.65 -9.24
C LEU A 49 -5.63 -19.39 -10.58
N ASN A 50 -6.65 -19.08 -11.38
CA ASN A 50 -6.76 -19.61 -12.73
C ASN A 50 -5.84 -18.83 -13.69
N LEU A 51 -4.58 -19.25 -13.76
CA LEU A 51 -3.59 -18.70 -14.69
C LEU A 51 -3.95 -18.92 -16.17
N ARG A 52 -4.89 -19.83 -16.45
CA ARG A 52 -5.31 -20.21 -17.80
C ARG A 52 -6.65 -19.61 -18.20
N ALA A 53 -7.22 -18.70 -17.39
CA ALA A 53 -8.55 -18.13 -17.63
C ALA A 53 -8.70 -17.49 -19.01
N PHE A 54 -7.61 -16.92 -19.54
CA PHE A 54 -7.56 -16.24 -20.83
C PHE A 54 -6.77 -17.02 -21.90
N GLU A 55 -6.37 -18.27 -21.63
CA GLU A 55 -5.69 -19.10 -22.62
C GLU A 55 -6.69 -19.55 -23.69
N THR A 56 -6.50 -19.05 -24.91
CA THR A 56 -7.22 -19.54 -26.09
C THR A 56 -6.58 -20.83 -26.62
N ASP A 57 -7.35 -21.63 -27.37
CA ASP A 57 -6.83 -22.85 -28.03
C ASP A 57 -5.62 -22.58 -28.92
N LEU A 58 -5.61 -21.42 -29.59
CA LEU A 58 -4.48 -20.98 -30.41
C LEU A 58 -3.23 -20.76 -29.56
N MET A 59 -3.36 -20.08 -28.42
CA MET A 59 -2.24 -19.83 -27.51
C MET A 59 -1.67 -21.13 -26.95
N ARG A 60 -2.52 -22.09 -26.58
CA ARG A 60 -2.09 -23.41 -26.12
C ARG A 60 -1.27 -24.13 -27.20
N THR A 61 -1.80 -24.15 -28.42
CA THR A 61 -1.14 -24.79 -29.57
C THR A 61 0.23 -24.15 -29.86
N GLU A 62 0.33 -22.82 -29.80
CA GLU A 62 1.60 -22.11 -30.00
C GLU A 62 2.61 -22.33 -28.88
N VAL A 63 2.14 -22.39 -27.63
CA VAL A 63 2.99 -22.72 -26.48
C VAL A 63 3.54 -24.15 -26.62
N ASP A 64 2.71 -25.11 -27.03
CA ASP A 64 3.14 -26.49 -27.27
C ASP A 64 4.13 -26.59 -28.45
N ARG A 65 3.89 -25.84 -29.53
CA ARG A 65 4.81 -25.75 -30.68
C ARG A 65 6.19 -25.23 -30.25
N LEU A 66 6.21 -24.16 -29.46
CA LEU A 66 7.44 -23.58 -28.92
C LEU A 66 8.15 -24.53 -27.94
N HIS A 67 7.40 -25.18 -27.05
CA HIS A 67 7.92 -26.18 -26.12
C HIS A 67 8.62 -27.32 -26.87
N ASN A 68 7.99 -27.80 -27.95
CA ASN A 68 8.53 -28.84 -28.82
C ASN A 68 9.60 -28.32 -29.81
N ARG A 69 9.98 -27.04 -29.74
CA ARG A 69 10.95 -26.37 -30.62
C ARG A 69 10.63 -26.56 -32.11
N GLN A 70 9.35 -26.69 -32.44
CA GLN A 70 8.92 -26.81 -33.82
C GLN A 70 8.99 -25.44 -34.49
N PRO A 71 9.68 -25.27 -35.63
CA PRO A 71 9.68 -24.01 -36.37
C PRO A 71 8.26 -23.68 -36.83
N MET A 72 7.97 -22.38 -36.98
CA MET A 72 6.69 -21.95 -37.54
C MET A 72 6.64 -22.30 -39.02
N ASP A 73 5.45 -22.71 -39.50
CA ASP A 73 5.24 -22.90 -40.93
C ASP A 73 5.48 -21.59 -41.69
N MET A 74 6.32 -21.65 -42.71
CA MET A 74 6.60 -20.49 -43.53
C MET A 74 5.40 -20.17 -44.41
N LEU A 75 4.98 -18.91 -44.44
CA LEU A 75 3.93 -18.45 -45.33
C LEU A 75 4.40 -18.59 -46.79
N SER A 76 3.67 -19.38 -47.59
CA SER A 76 3.99 -19.53 -49.01
C SER A 76 3.60 -18.27 -49.78
N MET A 77 4.59 -17.52 -50.26
CA MET A 77 4.37 -16.33 -51.10
C MET A 77 4.09 -16.68 -52.57
N LYS A 78 4.26 -17.96 -52.96
CA LYS A 78 4.04 -18.43 -54.34
C LYS A 78 2.62 -18.15 -54.86
N ARG A 79 1.64 -18.03 -53.95
CA ARG A 79 0.25 -17.69 -54.27
C ARG A 79 0.10 -16.25 -54.82
N TYR A 80 0.98 -15.33 -54.43
CA TYR A 80 0.92 -13.93 -54.85
C TYR A 80 1.78 -13.64 -56.08
N GLU A 81 2.56 -14.62 -56.50
CA GLU A 81 3.37 -14.59 -57.71
C GLU A 81 2.61 -15.30 -58.85
N LEU A 82 2.95 -15.01 -60.10
CA LEU A 82 2.51 -15.80 -61.25
C LEU A 82 3.68 -16.63 -61.81
N PRO A 83 4.19 -17.62 -61.06
CA PRO A 83 5.23 -18.48 -61.60
C PRO A 83 4.63 -19.41 -62.67
N GLY A 84 5.32 -19.47 -63.81
CA GLY A 84 5.12 -20.59 -64.74
C GLY A 84 5.55 -21.91 -64.10
N PRO A 85 5.18 -23.06 -64.70
CA PRO A 85 5.68 -24.35 -64.25
C PRO A 85 7.21 -24.39 -64.31
N ALA A 86 7.82 -25.09 -63.36
CA ALA A 86 9.28 -25.20 -63.27
C ALA A 86 9.88 -25.71 -64.60
N ALA A 87 11.10 -25.29 -64.94
CA ALA A 87 11.73 -25.63 -66.22
C ALA A 87 11.77 -27.14 -66.54
N GLY A 88 11.85 -28.00 -65.51
CA GLY A 88 11.79 -29.46 -65.66
C GLY A 88 10.39 -30.08 -65.77
N LYS A 89 9.31 -29.28 -65.67
CA LYS A 89 7.90 -29.69 -65.70
C LYS A 89 7.12 -29.04 -66.84
N LEU A 90 7.80 -28.49 -67.85
CA LEU A 90 7.15 -27.82 -68.99
C LEU A 90 6.30 -28.76 -69.85
N SER A 91 6.57 -30.07 -69.84
CA SER A 91 5.77 -31.09 -70.52
C SER A 91 4.65 -31.67 -69.65
N ASP A 92 4.61 -31.33 -68.35
CA ASP A 92 3.62 -31.84 -67.40
C ASP A 92 2.35 -31.00 -67.42
N LEU A 93 1.26 -31.59 -67.92
CA LEU A 93 -0.05 -30.95 -67.98
C LEU A 93 -0.58 -30.55 -66.60
N SER A 94 -0.23 -31.30 -65.54
CA SER A 94 -0.66 -30.99 -64.17
C SER A 94 -0.03 -29.69 -63.69
N ALA A 95 1.26 -29.49 -63.94
CA ALA A 95 1.98 -28.28 -63.54
C ALA A 95 1.44 -27.03 -64.26
N TRP A 96 1.07 -27.15 -65.53
CA TRP A 96 0.39 -26.06 -66.26
C TRP A 96 -1.00 -25.77 -65.71
N THR A 97 -1.77 -26.81 -65.37
CA THR A 97 -3.12 -26.65 -64.80
C THR A 97 -3.05 -25.91 -63.47
N GLU A 98 -2.06 -26.22 -62.63
CA GLU A 98 -1.81 -25.53 -61.36
C GLU A 98 -1.43 -24.06 -61.56
N SER A 99 -0.49 -23.75 -62.46
CA SER A 99 -0.11 -22.36 -62.79
C SER A 99 -1.29 -21.54 -63.36
N VAL A 100 -2.14 -22.16 -64.19
CA VAL A 100 -3.35 -21.53 -64.73
C VAL A 100 -4.38 -21.28 -63.61
N ALA A 101 -4.62 -22.26 -62.74
CA ALA A 101 -5.52 -22.10 -61.60
C ALA A 101 -5.06 -20.97 -60.65
N ASN A 102 -3.76 -20.89 -60.36
CA ASN A 102 -3.17 -19.80 -59.57
C ASN A 102 -3.36 -18.44 -60.25
N SER A 103 -3.17 -18.37 -61.57
CA SER A 103 -3.37 -17.15 -62.36
C SER A 103 -4.84 -16.69 -62.34
N MET A 104 -5.79 -17.62 -62.46
CA MET A 104 -7.22 -17.33 -62.34
C MET A 104 -7.58 -16.84 -60.93
N ALA A 105 -7.08 -17.50 -59.89
CA ALA A 105 -7.30 -17.07 -58.51
C ALA A 105 -6.76 -15.64 -58.27
N GLN A 106 -5.58 -15.34 -58.81
CA GLN A 106 -4.97 -14.01 -58.70
C GLN A 106 -5.77 -12.94 -59.44
N LEU A 107 -6.31 -13.25 -60.62
CA LEU A 107 -7.20 -12.34 -61.35
C LEU A 107 -8.45 -11.99 -60.50
N GLN A 108 -9.08 -12.99 -59.89
CA GLN A 108 -10.23 -12.77 -59.00
C GLN A 108 -9.84 -11.93 -57.78
N HIS A 109 -8.68 -12.19 -57.16
CA HIS A 109 -8.18 -11.37 -56.06
C HIS A 109 -7.94 -9.91 -56.46
N GLN A 110 -7.44 -9.64 -57.68
CA GLN A 110 -7.29 -8.26 -58.17
C GLN A 110 -8.66 -7.59 -58.39
N SER A 111 -9.66 -8.30 -58.91
CA SER A 111 -11.02 -7.78 -59.04
C SER A 111 -11.59 -7.36 -57.68
N ILE A 112 -11.54 -8.26 -56.69
CA ILE A 112 -12.00 -7.99 -55.32
C ILE A 112 -11.22 -6.83 -54.70
N ARG A 113 -9.91 -6.75 -54.95
CA ARG A 113 -9.09 -5.64 -54.46
C ARG A 113 -9.56 -4.30 -55.03
N ILE A 114 -9.90 -4.23 -56.31
CA ILE A 114 -10.45 -3.02 -56.93
C ILE A 114 -11.77 -2.65 -56.25
N ASP A 115 -12.69 -3.60 -56.09
CA ASP A 115 -13.98 -3.37 -55.41
C ASP A 115 -13.79 -2.84 -53.98
N ASN A 116 -12.87 -3.45 -53.21
CA ASN A 116 -12.54 -3.02 -51.85
C ASN A 116 -11.89 -1.62 -51.82
N LEU A 117 -11.03 -1.29 -52.79
CA LEU A 117 -10.43 0.03 -52.91
C LEU A 117 -11.46 1.09 -53.28
N GLU A 118 -12.42 0.76 -54.14
CA GLU A 118 -13.54 1.67 -54.45
C GLU A 118 -14.41 1.93 -53.22
N LEU A 119 -14.73 0.88 -52.44
CA LEU A 119 -15.45 1.04 -51.17
C LEU A 119 -14.66 1.89 -50.17
N MET A 120 -13.36 1.64 -50.04
CA MET A 120 -12.48 2.42 -49.16
C MET A 120 -12.38 3.88 -49.59
N GLN A 121 -12.29 4.14 -50.90
CA GLN A 121 -12.24 5.50 -51.43
C GLN A 121 -13.52 6.27 -51.14
N ARG A 122 -14.68 5.59 -51.19
CA ARG A 122 -16.00 6.21 -50.93
C ARG A 122 -16.28 6.41 -49.45
N LEU A 123 -16.02 5.40 -48.62
CA LEU A 123 -16.49 5.37 -47.22
C LEU A 123 -15.36 5.48 -46.19
N GLY A 124 -14.10 5.29 -46.58
CA GLY A 124 -12.98 5.19 -45.64
C GLY A 124 -12.80 6.44 -44.80
N ALA A 125 -12.83 7.63 -45.42
CA ALA A 125 -12.65 8.88 -44.69
C ALA A 125 -13.76 9.11 -43.64
N GLU A 126 -15.00 8.77 -43.97
CA GLU A 126 -16.12 8.93 -43.05
C GLU A 126 -16.11 7.88 -41.93
N GLY A 127 -15.77 6.63 -42.25
CA GLY A 127 -15.56 5.58 -41.26
C GLY A 127 -14.46 5.93 -40.26
N TRP A 128 -13.34 6.49 -40.73
CA TRP A 128 -12.26 6.96 -39.86
C TRP A 128 -12.66 8.12 -38.96
N LYS A 129 -13.47 9.06 -39.45
CA LYS A 129 -14.01 10.15 -38.62
C LYS A 129 -14.91 9.62 -37.52
N GLN A 130 -15.82 8.69 -37.83
CA GLN A 130 -16.70 8.07 -36.85
C GLN A 130 -15.91 7.28 -35.80
N TYR A 131 -14.91 6.52 -36.24
CA TYR A 131 -13.99 5.81 -35.35
C TYR A 131 -13.27 6.78 -34.39
N ASN A 132 -12.69 7.87 -34.92
CA ASN A 132 -12.03 8.88 -34.10
C ASN A 132 -12.99 9.56 -33.12
N HIS A 133 -14.26 9.77 -33.51
CA HIS A 133 -15.28 10.31 -32.63
C HIS A 133 -15.58 9.36 -31.48
N ALA A 134 -15.79 8.07 -31.76
CA ALA A 134 -15.99 7.05 -30.73
C ALA A 134 -14.78 6.96 -29.79
N LEU A 135 -13.56 6.97 -30.32
CA LEU A 135 -12.33 6.96 -29.53
C LEU A 135 -12.23 8.19 -28.60
N SER A 136 -12.56 9.37 -29.12
CA SER A 136 -12.56 10.61 -28.33
C SER A 136 -13.59 10.59 -27.20
N GLN A 137 -14.78 10.02 -27.45
CA GLN A 137 -15.79 9.83 -26.40
C GLN A 137 -15.32 8.85 -25.32
N MET A 138 -14.73 7.71 -25.72
CA MET A 138 -14.16 6.74 -24.78
C MET A 138 -13.08 7.37 -23.90
N GLN A 139 -12.19 8.17 -24.50
CA GLN A 139 -11.17 8.91 -23.77
C GLN A 139 -11.78 9.90 -22.78
N ALA A 140 -12.78 10.68 -23.21
CA ALA A 140 -13.45 11.66 -22.34
C ALA A 140 -14.15 10.99 -21.14
N ASN A 141 -14.78 9.83 -21.36
CA ASN A 141 -15.41 9.06 -20.30
C ASN A 141 -14.39 8.53 -19.29
N ALA A 142 -13.28 7.94 -19.76
CA ALA A 142 -12.21 7.46 -18.89
C ALA A 142 -11.56 8.61 -18.08
N GLN A 143 -11.37 9.78 -18.69
CA GLN A 143 -10.87 10.96 -17.98
C GLN A 143 -11.84 11.47 -16.91
N LYS A 144 -13.15 11.44 -17.19
CA LYS A 144 -14.19 11.80 -16.22
C LYS A 144 -14.20 10.84 -15.02
N GLU A 145 -14.13 9.53 -15.27
CA GLU A 145 -14.06 8.52 -14.21
C GLU A 145 -12.81 8.70 -13.35
N LEU A 146 -11.65 8.97 -13.96
CA LEU A 146 -10.42 9.25 -13.24
C LEU A 146 -10.55 10.49 -12.34
N LEU A 147 -11.17 11.57 -12.84
CA LEU A 147 -11.36 12.79 -12.06
C LEU A 147 -12.28 12.55 -10.86
N GLU A 148 -13.37 11.82 -11.06
CA GLU A 148 -14.31 11.46 -10.00
C GLU A 148 -13.64 10.60 -8.93
N LEU A 149 -12.86 9.58 -9.34
CA LEU A 149 -12.10 8.75 -8.40
C LEU A 149 -11.08 9.57 -7.60
N ARG A 150 -10.38 10.51 -8.26
CA ARG A 150 -9.45 11.42 -7.57
C ARG A 150 -10.16 12.28 -6.54
N LYS A 151 -11.36 12.78 -6.85
CA LYS A 151 -12.18 13.55 -5.92
C LYS A 151 -12.58 12.71 -4.71
N GLN A 152 -13.05 11.49 -4.92
CA GLN A 152 -13.40 10.56 -3.84
C GLN A 152 -12.20 10.23 -2.94
N ILE A 153 -11.03 9.98 -3.53
CA ILE A 153 -9.78 9.77 -2.78
C ILE A 153 -9.44 11.01 -1.94
N GLN A 154 -9.58 12.21 -2.50
CA GLN A 154 -9.33 13.46 -1.79
C GLN A 154 -10.31 13.67 -0.63
N GLU A 155 -11.60 13.38 -0.82
CA GLU A 155 -12.61 13.47 0.24
C GLU A 155 -12.31 12.51 1.40
N VAL A 156 -11.95 11.26 1.10
CA VAL A 156 -11.55 10.27 2.11
C VAL A 156 -10.29 10.73 2.86
N ASN A 157 -9.28 11.21 2.14
CA ASN A 157 -8.05 11.71 2.74
C ASN A 157 -8.30 12.96 3.59
N TRP A 158 -9.18 13.85 3.15
CA TRP A 158 -9.56 15.05 3.90
C TRP A 158 -10.29 14.69 5.20
N PHE A 159 -11.26 13.78 5.14
CA PHE A 159 -11.95 13.26 6.32
C PHE A 159 -10.97 12.59 7.28
N ARG A 160 -10.10 11.71 6.78
CA ARG A 160 -9.09 11.03 7.58
C ARG A 160 -8.15 12.03 8.24
N LYS A 161 -7.65 13.02 7.50
CA LYS A 161 -6.78 14.07 8.05
C LYS A 161 -7.49 14.86 9.16
N SER A 162 -8.73 15.29 8.92
CA SER A 162 -9.52 16.03 9.91
C SER A 162 -9.73 15.23 11.19
N SER A 163 -10.14 13.96 11.05
CA SER A 163 -10.37 13.07 12.20
C SER A 163 -9.09 12.80 12.97
N GLN A 164 -7.98 12.56 12.26
CA GLN A 164 -6.69 12.31 12.90
C GLN A 164 -6.22 13.56 13.62
N THR A 165 -6.15 14.73 12.97
CA THR A 165 -5.72 15.98 13.60
C THR A 165 -6.51 16.30 14.88
N ALA A 166 -7.84 16.12 14.87
CA ALA A 166 -8.66 16.30 16.07
C ALA A 166 -8.29 15.33 17.20
N ALA A 167 -8.07 14.05 16.88
CA ALA A 167 -7.59 13.07 17.85
C ALA A 167 -6.18 13.39 18.37
N GLY A 168 -5.27 13.85 17.50
CA GLY A 168 -3.92 14.26 17.88
C GLY A 168 -3.88 15.46 18.83
N ASP A 169 -4.76 16.43 18.62
CA ASP A 169 -4.89 17.56 19.55
C ASP A 169 -5.38 17.08 20.93
N GLN A 170 -6.31 16.12 20.97
CA GLN A 170 -6.74 15.48 22.21
C GLN A 170 -5.62 14.68 22.89
N ILE A 171 -4.83 13.93 22.12
CA ILE A 171 -3.67 13.18 22.63
C ILE A 171 -2.66 14.14 23.27
N LYS A 172 -2.28 15.22 22.57
CA LYS A 172 -1.35 16.24 23.10
C LYS A 172 -1.87 16.88 24.38
N HIS A 173 -3.17 17.14 24.45
CA HIS A 173 -3.80 17.68 25.66
C HIS A 173 -3.69 16.71 26.83
N LEU A 174 -4.05 15.43 26.61
CA LEU A 174 -3.95 14.38 27.63
C LEU A 174 -2.51 14.12 28.06
N GLU A 175 -1.54 14.17 27.14
CA GLU A 175 -0.11 14.05 27.45
C GLU A 175 0.35 15.21 28.36
N SER A 176 -0.03 16.45 28.04
CA SER A 176 0.30 17.61 28.87
C SER A 176 -0.33 17.53 30.27
N GLU A 177 -1.60 17.11 30.34
CA GLU A 177 -2.28 16.86 31.62
C GLU A 177 -1.58 15.76 32.42
N TRP A 178 -1.20 14.68 31.77
CA TRP A 178 -0.46 13.59 32.40
C TRP A 178 0.89 14.06 32.95
N VAL A 179 1.69 14.78 32.17
CA VAL A 179 2.97 15.35 32.64
C VAL A 179 2.75 16.29 33.83
N SER A 180 1.73 17.14 33.77
CA SER A 180 1.37 18.06 34.85
C SER A 180 1.00 17.31 36.14
N LEU A 181 0.16 16.28 36.03
CA LEU A 181 -0.25 15.45 37.17
C LEU A 181 0.92 14.69 37.78
N VAL A 182 1.79 14.09 36.96
CA VAL A 182 2.99 13.39 37.42
C VAL A 182 3.95 14.36 38.11
N THR A 183 4.17 15.54 37.53
CA THR A 183 5.02 16.58 38.13
C THR A 183 4.47 17.04 39.47
N LYS A 184 3.16 17.29 39.55
CA LYS A 184 2.49 17.69 40.80
C LYS A 184 2.56 16.61 41.87
N ASN A 185 2.36 15.35 41.51
CA ASN A 185 2.52 14.24 42.46
C ASN A 185 3.95 14.16 43.00
N TYR A 186 4.94 14.31 42.12
CA TYR A 186 6.34 14.36 42.51
C TYR A 186 6.66 15.55 43.44
N GLU A 187 6.11 16.73 43.17
CA GLU A 187 6.26 17.90 44.05
C GLU A 187 5.64 17.68 45.42
N ILE A 188 4.46 17.05 45.49
CA ILE A 188 3.78 16.70 46.75
C ILE A 188 4.63 15.70 47.53
N GLU A 189 5.08 14.60 46.91
CA GLU A 189 5.92 13.60 47.57
C GLU A 189 7.21 14.22 48.12
N ARG A 190 7.85 15.11 47.35
CA ARG A 190 9.03 15.85 47.81
C ARG A 190 8.74 16.74 49.01
N GLN A 191 7.61 17.45 49.02
CA GLN A 191 7.21 18.30 50.16
C GLN A 191 6.87 17.46 51.39
N CYS A 192 6.18 16.33 51.22
CA CYS A 192 5.91 15.38 52.31
C CYS A 192 7.21 14.88 52.94
N LEU A 193 8.19 14.47 52.13
CA LEU A 193 9.50 14.04 52.64
C LEU A 193 10.22 15.16 53.40
N GLN A 194 10.17 16.40 52.91
CA GLN A 194 10.75 17.55 53.63
C GLN A 194 10.07 17.78 54.98
N LEU A 195 8.73 17.74 55.01
CA LEU A 195 7.95 17.88 56.25
C LEU A 195 8.23 16.74 57.23
N GLU A 196 8.36 15.50 56.76
CA GLU A 196 8.73 14.35 57.60
C GLU A 196 10.11 14.52 58.25
N VAL A 197 11.07 15.06 57.51
CA VAL A 197 12.41 15.40 58.05
C VAL A 197 12.29 16.52 59.10
N GLU A 198 11.56 17.60 58.81
CA GLU A 198 11.36 18.70 59.75
C GLU A 198 10.65 18.25 61.04
N ILE A 199 9.62 17.41 60.93
CA ILE A 199 8.92 16.81 62.09
C ILE A 199 9.90 15.96 62.90
N SER A 200 10.70 15.11 62.25
CA SER A 200 11.70 14.28 62.93
C SER A 200 12.75 15.11 63.67
N GLU A 201 13.19 16.24 63.10
CA GLU A 201 14.11 17.17 63.75
C GLU A 201 13.48 17.89 64.96
N LEU A 202 12.21 18.28 64.84
CA LEU A 202 11.46 18.91 65.93
C LEU A 202 11.22 17.94 67.08
N ASP A 203 10.83 16.69 66.78
CA ASP A 203 10.67 15.64 67.78
C ASP A 203 11.98 15.36 68.52
N ARG A 204 13.11 15.35 67.81
CA ARG A 204 14.44 15.25 68.45
C ARG A 204 14.72 16.41 69.39
N LYS A 205 14.45 17.65 68.97
CA LYS A 205 14.64 18.86 69.81
C LYS A 205 13.73 18.86 71.04
N LEU A 206 12.51 18.32 70.93
CA LEU A 206 11.60 18.17 72.07
C LEU A 206 12.09 17.10 73.05
N GLN A 207 12.59 15.97 72.55
CA GLN A 207 13.22 14.95 73.39
C GLN A 207 14.46 15.50 74.11
N ASP A 208 15.30 16.26 73.42
CA ASP A 208 16.48 16.91 74.02
C ASP A 208 16.06 17.88 75.15
N LYS A 209 15.01 18.69 74.95
CA LYS A 209 14.46 19.59 75.99
C LYS A 209 13.82 18.86 77.18
N HIS A 210 13.20 17.70 76.96
CA HIS A 210 12.70 16.86 78.05
C HIS A 210 13.82 16.12 78.81
N SER A 211 15.02 16.06 78.24
CA SER A 211 16.20 15.48 78.90
C SER A 211 17.07 16.49 79.66
N GLU A 212 16.79 17.80 79.58
CA GLU A 212 17.44 18.80 80.43
C GLU A 212 16.93 18.70 81.88
N PRO A 213 17.80 18.55 82.89
CA PRO A 213 17.38 18.50 84.28
C PRO A 213 16.84 19.86 84.73
N ALA A 214 15.74 19.84 85.48
CA ALA A 214 15.10 21.03 86.06
C ALA A 214 16.11 21.89 86.85
N PRO A 215 15.99 23.24 86.81
CA PRO A 215 16.80 24.10 87.68
C PRO A 215 16.51 23.74 89.13
N GLN A 216 17.55 23.45 89.91
CA GLN A 216 17.45 23.30 91.36
C GLN A 216 16.95 24.63 91.93
N GLU A 217 15.75 24.64 92.51
CA GLU A 217 15.27 25.73 93.35
C GLU A 217 16.10 25.75 94.64
N ASP A 218 16.99 26.73 94.77
CA ASP A 218 17.66 27.05 96.03
C ASP A 218 16.62 27.57 97.03
N SER A 219 16.27 26.72 98.00
CA SER A 219 15.52 27.11 99.18
C SER A 219 16.46 27.79 100.19
N GLU A 220 16.59 29.12 100.15
CA GLU A 220 17.17 29.89 101.26
C GLU A 220 16.11 30.08 102.37
N GLN A 221 16.33 29.41 103.49
CA GLN A 221 15.58 29.53 104.73
C GLN A 221 15.83 30.89 105.39
N SER A 222 14.77 31.70 105.49
CA SER A 222 14.66 32.81 106.45
C SER A 222 14.50 32.25 107.87
N GLY A 223 15.57 32.28 108.65
CA GLY A 223 15.55 32.08 110.10
C GLY A 223 15.50 33.42 110.83
N ALA A 224 14.29 33.85 111.22
CA ALA A 224 14.11 34.92 112.19
C ALA A 224 14.22 34.33 113.61
N LYS A 225 15.21 34.80 114.38
CA LYS A 225 15.27 34.65 115.84
C LYS A 225 14.61 35.87 116.48
N GLU A 226 13.60 35.64 117.32
CA GLU A 226 13.25 36.50 118.45
C GLU A 226 13.44 35.69 119.73
N ASP A 227 13.98 36.39 120.74
CA ASP A 227 14.34 36.05 122.12
C ASP A 227 15.61 35.22 122.43
#